data_AF-A0A7J3BR49-F1
#
_entry.id   AF-A0A7J3BR49-F1
#
_cell.length_a   1.000
_cell.length_b   1.000
_cell.length_c   1.000
_cell.angle_alpha   90.00
_cell.angle_beta   90.00
_cell.angle_gamma   90.00
#
_symmetry.space_group_name_H-M   'P 1'
#
loop_
_entity.id
_entity.type
_entity.pdbx_description
1 polymer ?
#
loop_
_entity_poly.entity_id
_entity_poly.type
_entity_poly.pdbx_seq_one_letter_code
_entity_poly.pdbx_strand_id
1 'polypeptide(L)'
;MGGGGKRIIFLLMILSAVFAAMVDEVTSILFMLSITLYLTARLQVNPLPFVMLIVFATNIGSSATAIGNPVGVMIALSAHLSFFDFLVSATPIAAASLLVCIGVSYLYFRKEIDEFAEKARKIALSDLVESHEADKKTKTSAILFVVVFSLLVLHAQIENMLGLEKNAMLLGTALGVSGLVLVLEAKNAKHFVETKVDWWTLFFFMMLFAAVGALEETGVMGIMTKWFLQLFGINKALAMLATMGLSGALSAFLDNVLAVAVFLPLVHDLQASPIGGTYLWWSLLIGATFFGNLTIVGSTANIVALGLIEKRGLPKISFVEWFKAGLIIVTATALTASLLLYLIHVG
;
A
#
# COMPACT_ATOMS: atom_id res chain seq x y z
N MET A 1 4.46 15.99 -30.62
CA MET A 1 5.60 16.10 -29.67
C MET A 1 5.27 16.76 -28.31
N GLY A 2 4.02 16.80 -27.85
CA GLY A 2 3.61 17.39 -26.55
C GLY A 2 3.52 16.44 -25.34
N GLY A 3 4.18 15.27 -25.39
CA GLY A 3 3.97 14.19 -24.43
C GLY A 3 4.95 14.11 -23.25
N GLY A 4 6.05 14.87 -23.25
CA GLY A 4 7.16 14.71 -22.29
C GLY A 4 6.74 14.86 -20.82
N GLY A 5 6.13 15.99 -20.45
CA GLY A 5 5.79 16.24 -19.05
C GLY A 5 4.62 15.40 -18.51
N LYS A 6 3.66 15.04 -19.36
CA LYS A 6 2.59 14.09 -18.99
C LYS A 6 3.14 12.70 -18.70
N ARG A 7 4.17 12.28 -19.45
CA ARG A 7 4.89 11.03 -19.19
C ARG A 7 5.61 11.06 -17.84
N ILE A 8 6.12 12.21 -17.39
CA ILE A 8 6.77 12.30 -16.06
C ILE A 8 5.76 11.97 -14.96
N ILE A 9 4.57 12.57 -14.98
CA ILE A 9 3.55 12.32 -13.95
C ILE A 9 3.08 10.87 -13.97
N PHE A 10 2.85 10.32 -15.17
CA PHE A 10 2.55 8.91 -15.36
C PHE A 10 3.63 8.01 -14.74
N LEU A 11 4.91 8.31 -15.01
CA LEU A 11 6.04 7.58 -14.45
C LEU A 11 6.13 7.75 -12.93
N LEU A 12 5.90 8.95 -12.39
CA LEU A 12 5.90 9.17 -10.94
C LEU A 12 4.83 8.32 -10.26
N MET A 13 3.60 8.27 -10.78
CA MET A 13 2.54 7.44 -10.20
C MET A 13 2.87 5.95 -10.28
N ILE A 14 3.37 5.47 -11.43
CA ILE A 14 3.78 4.06 -11.55
C ILE A 14 4.94 3.73 -10.61
N LEU A 15 5.96 4.58 -10.55
CA LEU A 15 7.09 4.38 -9.65
C LEU A 15 6.62 4.40 -8.20
N SER A 16 5.73 5.30 -7.80
CA SER A 16 5.13 5.30 -6.46
C SER A 16 4.45 3.98 -6.12
N ALA A 17 3.65 3.45 -7.03
CA ALA A 17 2.97 2.18 -6.83
C ALA A 17 3.96 1.00 -6.76
N VAL A 18 4.96 0.97 -7.64
CA VAL A 18 5.98 -0.10 -7.68
C VAL A 18 6.87 -0.06 -6.44
N PHE A 19 7.35 1.11 -6.03
CA PHE A 19 8.15 1.26 -4.81
C PHE A 19 7.33 0.87 -3.58
N ALA A 20 6.05 1.22 -3.53
CA ALA A 20 5.16 0.80 -2.46
C ALA A 20 5.02 -0.73 -2.42
N ALA A 21 4.83 -1.38 -3.58
CA ALA A 21 4.72 -2.83 -3.69
C ALA A 21 6.02 -3.59 -3.34
N MET A 22 7.19 -2.95 -3.43
CA MET A 22 8.48 -3.64 -3.22
C MET A 22 9.14 -3.34 -1.88
N VAL A 23 8.83 -2.20 -1.27
CA VAL A 23 9.47 -1.73 -0.03
C VAL A 23 8.42 -1.64 1.06
N ASP A 24 7.67 -0.55 1.07
CA ASP A 24 6.45 -0.32 1.83
C ASP A 24 5.88 1.06 1.46
N GLU A 25 4.63 1.34 1.80
CA GLU A 25 3.95 2.61 1.49
C GLU A 25 4.58 3.85 2.15
N VAL A 26 5.08 3.74 3.38
CA VAL A 26 5.66 4.88 4.12
C VAL A 26 7.02 5.24 3.55
N THR A 27 7.86 4.26 3.30
CA THR A 27 9.17 4.48 2.68
C THR A 27 9.01 5.00 1.26
N SER A 28 8.09 4.41 0.47
CA SER A 28 7.78 4.88 -0.88
C SER A 28 7.38 6.35 -0.88
N ILE A 29 6.46 6.76 0.01
CA ILE A 29 5.97 8.14 0.01
C ILE A 29 7.07 9.14 0.38
N LEU A 30 7.97 8.81 1.31
CA LEU A 30 9.09 9.69 1.68
C LEU A 30 10.02 9.99 0.49
N PHE A 31 10.35 8.98 -0.31
CA PHE A 31 11.17 9.14 -1.50
C PHE A 31 10.43 9.87 -2.63
N MET A 32 9.25 9.38 -2.98
CA MET A 32 8.49 9.89 -4.12
C MET A 32 7.99 11.31 -3.89
N LEU A 33 7.60 11.64 -2.66
CA LEU A 33 7.23 13.00 -2.31
C LEU A 33 8.42 13.94 -2.37
N SER A 34 9.60 13.51 -1.93
CA SER A 34 10.81 14.33 -2.02
C SER A 34 11.14 14.69 -3.47
N ILE A 35 11.07 13.71 -4.38
CA ILE A 35 11.25 13.90 -5.82
C ILE A 35 10.16 14.81 -6.39
N THR A 36 8.90 14.53 -6.07
CA THR A 36 7.75 15.29 -6.58
C THR A 36 7.84 16.75 -6.17
N LEU A 37 8.10 17.03 -4.89
CA LEU A 37 8.24 18.38 -4.37
C LEU A 37 9.46 19.11 -4.97
N TYR A 38 10.57 18.41 -5.22
CA TYR A 38 11.73 18.97 -5.91
C TYR A 38 11.35 19.40 -7.34
N LEU A 39 10.69 18.52 -8.10
CA LEU A 39 10.27 18.81 -9.47
C LEU A 39 9.25 19.95 -9.52
N THR A 40 8.23 19.94 -8.67
CA THR A 40 7.21 20.99 -8.64
C THR A 40 7.79 22.34 -8.23
N ALA A 41 8.77 22.36 -7.31
CA ALA A 41 9.47 23.58 -6.93
C ALA A 41 10.33 24.13 -8.08
N ARG A 42 11.10 23.27 -8.77
CA ARG A 42 11.87 23.65 -9.96
C ARG A 42 11.00 24.20 -11.08
N LEU A 43 9.82 23.63 -11.26
CA LEU A 43 8.85 24.04 -12.27
C LEU A 43 7.95 25.19 -11.80
N GLN A 44 8.04 25.63 -10.54
CA GLN A 44 7.18 26.66 -9.96
C GLN A 44 5.68 26.38 -10.21
N VAL A 45 5.25 25.13 -9.99
CA VAL A 45 3.83 24.73 -10.04
C VAL A 45 3.34 24.37 -8.64
N ASN A 46 2.02 24.41 -8.45
CA ASN A 46 1.42 23.97 -7.20
C ASN A 46 1.73 22.47 -6.94
N PRO A 47 2.41 22.09 -5.84
CA PRO A 47 2.77 20.70 -5.57
C PRO A 47 1.57 19.82 -5.17
N LEU A 48 0.53 20.41 -4.58
CA LEU A 48 -0.51 19.66 -3.85
C LEU A 48 -1.24 18.60 -4.69
N PRO A 49 -1.67 18.89 -5.95
CA PRO A 49 -2.27 17.88 -6.81
C PRO A 49 -1.34 16.68 -7.00
N PHE A 50 -0.05 16.92 -7.26
CA PHE A 50 0.92 15.85 -7.50
C PHE A 50 1.19 15.03 -6.26
N VAL A 51 1.12 15.63 -5.07
CA VAL A 51 1.18 14.88 -3.81
C VAL A 51 0.01 13.92 -3.70
N MET A 52 -1.22 14.37 -3.97
CA MET A 52 -2.38 13.48 -3.99
C MET A 52 -2.20 12.33 -4.98
N LEU A 53 -1.71 12.63 -6.20
CA LEU A 53 -1.49 11.61 -7.24
C LEU A 53 -0.55 10.50 -6.78
N ILE A 54 0.61 10.85 -6.20
CA ILE A 54 1.59 9.86 -5.75
C ILE A 54 1.07 9.08 -4.55
N VAL A 55 0.31 9.72 -3.64
CA VAL A 55 -0.27 9.04 -2.47
C VAL A 55 -1.33 8.03 -2.93
N PHE A 56 -2.23 8.42 -3.82
CA PHE A 56 -3.26 7.52 -4.34
C PHE A 56 -2.66 6.31 -5.04
N ALA A 57 -1.63 6.53 -5.86
CA ALA A 57 -0.90 5.45 -6.52
C ALA A 57 -0.13 4.57 -5.52
N THR A 58 0.46 5.15 -4.47
CA THR A 58 1.18 4.43 -3.41
C THR A 58 0.25 3.47 -2.68
N ASN A 59 -0.92 3.92 -2.24
CA ASN A 59 -1.88 3.09 -1.50
C ASN A 59 -2.48 1.96 -2.37
N ILE A 60 -2.73 2.22 -3.66
CA ILE A 60 -3.17 1.16 -4.58
C ILE A 60 -2.02 0.17 -4.83
N GLY A 61 -0.80 0.67 -5.06
CA GLY A 61 0.37 -0.16 -5.32
C GLY A 61 0.79 -1.02 -4.13
N SER A 62 0.67 -0.50 -2.90
CA SER A 62 1.04 -1.22 -1.68
C SER A 62 0.20 -2.50 -1.47
N SER A 63 -1.00 -2.56 -2.04
CA SER A 63 -1.85 -3.75 -2.03
C SER A 63 -1.40 -4.87 -2.98
N ALA A 64 -0.48 -4.60 -3.92
CA ALA A 64 -0.12 -5.57 -4.96
C ALA A 64 0.63 -6.78 -4.42
N THR A 65 1.39 -6.63 -3.34
CA THR A 65 2.25 -7.68 -2.76
C THR A 65 2.02 -7.82 -1.26
N ALA A 66 2.46 -8.94 -0.70
CA ALA A 66 2.33 -9.20 0.73
C ALA A 66 3.13 -8.22 1.61
N ILE A 67 4.22 -7.65 1.11
CA ILE A 67 5.10 -6.76 1.90
C ILE A 67 4.87 -5.27 1.64
N GLY A 68 4.00 -4.91 0.69
CA GLY A 68 3.86 -3.51 0.29
C GLY A 68 3.27 -2.61 1.38
N ASN A 69 2.57 -3.19 2.35
CA ASN A 69 2.15 -2.52 3.57
C ASN A 69 1.91 -3.55 4.69
N PRO A 70 1.74 -3.11 5.95
CA PRO A 70 1.46 -4.02 7.06
C PRO A 70 0.14 -4.81 6.90
N VAL A 71 -0.84 -4.26 6.18
CA VAL A 71 -2.12 -4.93 5.88
C VAL A 71 -1.89 -6.21 5.08
N GLY A 72 -1.06 -6.15 4.04
CA GLY A 72 -0.70 -7.30 3.22
C GLY A 72 -0.03 -8.39 4.05
N VAL A 73 0.88 -8.02 4.96
CA VAL A 73 1.58 -8.96 5.85
C VAL A 73 0.59 -9.63 6.79
N MET A 74 -0.31 -8.87 7.40
CA MET A 74 -1.35 -9.40 8.29
C MET A 74 -2.23 -10.43 7.58
N ILE A 75 -2.71 -10.10 6.39
CA ILE A 75 -3.56 -11.00 5.60
C ILE A 75 -2.78 -12.23 5.14
N ALA A 76 -1.53 -12.07 4.71
CA ALA A 76 -0.67 -13.19 4.33
C ALA A 76 -0.48 -14.19 5.47
N LEU A 77 -0.20 -13.70 6.67
CA LEU A 77 -0.02 -14.54 7.86
C LEU A 77 -1.32 -15.21 8.30
N SER A 78 -2.42 -14.46 8.43
CA SER A 78 -3.69 -14.99 8.93
C SER A 78 -4.40 -15.93 7.94
N ALA A 79 -4.25 -15.70 6.64
CA ALA A 79 -4.84 -16.55 5.60
C ALA A 79 -3.88 -17.65 5.10
N HIS A 80 -2.65 -17.72 5.62
CA HIS A 80 -1.57 -18.56 5.10
C HIS A 80 -1.34 -18.40 3.59
N LEU A 81 -1.47 -17.17 3.09
CA LEU A 81 -1.22 -16.81 1.69
C LEU A 81 0.26 -16.51 1.51
N SER A 82 0.83 -17.03 0.43
CA SER A 82 2.21 -16.81 0.02
C SER A 82 2.35 -15.49 -0.76
N PHE A 83 3.58 -14.97 -0.86
CA PHE A 83 3.90 -13.87 -1.77
C PHE A 83 3.41 -14.11 -3.21
N PHE A 84 3.49 -15.35 -3.70
CA PHE A 84 3.05 -15.68 -5.06
C PHE A 84 1.52 -15.59 -5.22
N ASP A 85 0.75 -15.90 -4.17
CA ASP A 85 -0.71 -15.73 -4.19
C ASP A 85 -1.07 -14.25 -4.39
N PHE A 86 -0.32 -13.33 -3.79
CA PHE A 86 -0.48 -11.90 -4.05
C PHE A 86 -0.13 -11.53 -5.49
N LEU A 87 0.94 -12.09 -6.07
CA LEU A 87 1.30 -11.83 -7.47
C LEU A 87 0.23 -12.29 -8.46
N VAL A 88 -0.46 -13.39 -8.17
CA VAL A 88 -1.49 -13.95 -9.04
C VAL A 88 -2.85 -13.27 -8.84
N SER A 89 -3.21 -12.96 -7.60
CA SER A 89 -4.54 -12.43 -7.27
C SER A 89 -4.55 -10.92 -7.06
N ALA A 90 -3.73 -10.39 -6.16
CA ALA A 90 -3.77 -8.98 -5.79
C ALA A 90 -3.09 -8.07 -6.83
N THR A 91 -1.94 -8.47 -7.37
CA THR A 91 -1.17 -7.65 -8.33
C THR A 91 -1.96 -7.30 -9.60
N PRO A 92 -2.66 -8.21 -10.29
CA PRO A 92 -3.43 -7.84 -11.48
C PRO A 92 -4.56 -6.86 -11.17
N ILE A 93 -5.22 -7.03 -10.03
CA ILE A 93 -6.28 -6.13 -9.56
C ILE A 93 -5.72 -4.75 -9.23
N ALA A 94 -4.60 -4.69 -8.51
CA ALA A 94 -3.91 -3.45 -8.17
C ALA A 94 -3.39 -2.74 -9.43
N ALA A 95 -2.81 -3.47 -10.39
CA ALA A 95 -2.29 -2.91 -11.64
C ALA A 95 -3.42 -2.32 -12.51
N ALA A 96 -4.53 -3.04 -12.69
CA ALA A 96 -5.67 -2.52 -13.44
C ALA A 96 -6.30 -1.30 -12.75
N SER A 97 -6.46 -1.36 -11.42
CA SER A 97 -6.94 -0.24 -10.61
C SER A 97 -6.00 0.95 -10.64
N LEU A 98 -4.67 0.74 -10.69
CA LEU A 98 -3.69 1.80 -10.84
C LEU A 98 -3.82 2.49 -12.21
N LEU A 99 -4.02 1.75 -13.29
CA LEU A 99 -4.26 2.34 -14.61
C LEU A 99 -5.53 3.19 -14.63
N VAL A 100 -6.61 2.71 -13.99
CA VAL A 100 -7.84 3.49 -13.82
C VAL A 100 -7.60 4.72 -12.94
N CYS A 101 -6.86 4.58 -11.84
CA CYS A 101 -6.46 5.69 -10.98
C CYS A 101 -5.73 6.76 -11.80
N ILE A 102 -4.70 6.38 -12.55
CA ILE A 102 -3.93 7.30 -13.39
C ILE A 102 -4.85 7.98 -14.43
N GLY A 103 -5.72 7.23 -15.09
CA GLY A 103 -6.66 7.78 -16.07
C GLY A 103 -7.62 8.80 -15.47
N VAL A 104 -8.28 8.45 -14.36
CA VAL A 104 -9.24 9.32 -13.67
C VAL A 104 -8.55 10.54 -13.07
N SER A 105 -7.38 10.34 -12.45
CA SER A 105 -6.51 11.42 -11.97
C SER A 105 -6.12 12.38 -13.07
N TYR A 106 -5.78 11.87 -14.26
CA TYR A 106 -5.43 12.69 -15.41
C TYR A 106 -6.60 13.56 -15.88
N LEU A 107 -7.83 13.03 -15.82
CA LEU A 107 -9.03 13.77 -16.16
C LEU A 107 -9.40 14.81 -15.09
N TYR A 108 -9.27 14.45 -13.81
CA TYR A 108 -9.62 15.32 -12.69
C TYR A 108 -8.64 16.49 -12.52
N PHE A 109 -7.34 16.21 -12.53
CA PHE A 109 -6.27 17.20 -12.38
C PHE A 109 -5.70 17.67 -13.72
N ARG A 110 -6.53 17.66 -14.77
CA ARG A 110 -6.08 17.94 -16.14
C ARG A 110 -5.36 19.28 -16.26
N LYS A 111 -5.88 20.33 -15.60
CA LYS A 111 -5.33 21.69 -15.71
C LYS A 111 -3.93 21.77 -15.13
N GLU A 112 -3.76 21.19 -13.95
CA GLU A 112 -2.52 21.18 -13.18
C GLU A 112 -1.46 20.31 -13.89
N ILE A 113 -1.88 19.16 -14.42
CA ILE A 113 -1.01 18.27 -15.20
C ILE A 113 -0.60 18.92 -16.54
N ASP A 114 -1.51 19.60 -17.22
CA ASP A 114 -1.21 20.31 -18.46
C ASP A 114 -0.24 21.48 -18.19
N GLU A 115 -0.42 22.24 -17.09
CA GLU A 115 0.51 23.30 -16.67
C GLU A 115 1.90 22.75 -16.34
N PHE A 116 1.97 21.68 -15.55
CA PHE A 116 3.23 20.99 -15.25
C PHE A 116 3.92 20.55 -16.54
N ALA A 117 3.16 19.96 -17.47
CA ALA A 117 3.72 19.46 -18.71
C ALA A 117 4.23 20.56 -19.62
N GLU A 118 3.58 21.72 -19.64
CA GLU A 118 4.03 22.89 -20.38
C GLU A 118 5.34 23.44 -19.81
N LYS A 119 5.43 23.61 -18.49
CA LYS A 119 6.66 24.12 -17.84
C LYS A 119 7.81 23.12 -17.94
N ALA A 120 7.53 21.83 -17.78
CA ALA A 120 8.54 20.77 -17.92
C ALA A 120 9.10 20.66 -19.34
N ARG A 121 8.36 21.12 -20.35
CA ARG A 121 8.84 21.16 -21.74
C ARG A 121 9.82 22.31 -22.01
N LYS A 122 9.72 23.38 -21.22
CA LYS A 122 10.57 24.58 -21.34
C LYS A 122 11.93 24.40 -20.64
N ILE A 123 12.03 23.45 -19.72
CA ILE A 123 13.28 23.06 -19.06
C ILE A 123 13.83 21.81 -19.76
N ALA A 124 15.11 21.79 -20.15
CA ALA A 124 15.72 20.59 -20.68
C ALA A 124 15.74 19.52 -19.58
N LEU A 125 15.22 18.32 -19.85
CA LEU A 125 15.17 17.22 -18.86
C LEU A 125 16.57 16.85 -18.33
N SER A 126 17.61 17.11 -19.13
CA SER A 126 19.02 16.99 -18.77
C SER A 126 19.44 17.88 -17.60
N ASP A 127 18.77 19.02 -17.39
CA ASP A 127 19.06 19.95 -16.29
C ASP A 127 18.34 19.56 -14.99
N LEU A 128 17.42 18.60 -15.07
CA LEU A 128 16.65 18.10 -13.91
C LEU A 128 17.22 16.81 -13.32
N VAL A 129 18.08 16.09 -14.06
CA VAL A 129 18.67 14.82 -13.66
C VAL A 129 20.19 14.93 -13.72
N GLU A 130 20.80 15.24 -12.58
CA GLU A 130 22.25 15.07 -12.43
C GLU A 130 22.56 13.57 -12.41
N SER A 131 23.21 13.07 -13.47
CA SER A 131 23.69 11.69 -13.51
C SER A 131 24.81 11.51 -12.48
N HIS A 132 24.47 10.90 -11.35
CA HIS A 132 25.46 10.43 -10.40
C HIS A 132 25.85 9.00 -10.76
N GLU A 133 27.15 8.73 -10.94
CA GLU A 133 27.63 7.35 -11.02
C GLU A 133 27.32 6.66 -9.69
N ALA A 134 26.71 5.47 -9.77
CA ALA A 134 26.41 4.67 -8.60
C ALA A 134 27.71 4.29 -7.89
N ASP A 135 27.90 4.82 -6.68
CA ASP A 135 29.06 4.51 -5.87
C ASP A 135 29.03 3.02 -5.43
N LYS A 136 30.14 2.57 -4.82
CA LYS A 136 30.27 1.19 -4.36
C LYS A 136 29.19 0.81 -3.34
N LYS A 137 28.74 1.75 -2.49
CA LYS A 137 27.69 1.50 -1.49
C LYS A 137 26.32 1.36 -2.15
N THR A 138 25.98 2.20 -3.12
CA THR A 138 24.74 2.08 -3.91
C THR A 138 24.66 0.73 -4.61
N LYS A 139 25.77 0.26 -5.20
CA LYS A 139 25.84 -1.07 -5.83
C LYS A 139 25.62 -2.19 -4.82
N THR A 140 26.25 -2.14 -3.65
CA THR A 140 26.03 -3.11 -2.58
C THR A 140 24.57 -3.12 -2.11
N SER A 141 23.96 -1.95 -1.88
CA SER A 141 22.55 -1.84 -1.48
C SER A 141 21.60 -2.39 -2.55
N ALA A 142 21.88 -2.15 -3.83
CA ALA A 142 21.09 -2.70 -4.92
C ALA A 142 21.18 -4.24 -4.97
N ILE A 143 22.37 -4.81 -4.78
CA ILE A 143 22.55 -6.27 -4.70
C ILE A 143 21.77 -6.84 -3.51
N LEU A 144 21.91 -6.23 -2.32
CA LEU A 144 21.17 -6.66 -1.13
C LEU A 144 19.66 -6.61 -1.36
N PHE A 145 19.16 -5.55 -1.98
CA PHE A 145 17.75 -5.42 -2.32
C PHE A 145 17.27 -6.53 -3.26
N VAL A 146 18.02 -6.82 -4.33
CA VAL A 146 17.70 -7.91 -5.26
C VAL A 146 17.71 -9.26 -4.55
N VAL A 147 18.67 -9.51 -3.65
CA VAL A 147 18.74 -10.74 -2.86
C VAL A 147 17.54 -10.88 -1.94
N VAL A 148 17.22 -9.85 -1.15
CA VAL A 148 16.05 -9.84 -0.25
C VAL A 148 14.77 -10.08 -1.03
N PHE A 149 14.56 -9.31 -2.11
CA PHE A 149 13.37 -9.43 -2.93
C PHE A 149 13.25 -10.84 -3.55
N SER A 150 14.36 -11.41 -4.03
CA SER A 150 14.37 -12.77 -4.56
C SER A 150 14.04 -13.83 -3.51
N LEU A 151 14.56 -13.68 -2.28
CA LEU A 151 14.24 -14.58 -1.17
C LEU A 151 12.76 -14.49 -0.77
N LEU A 152 12.19 -13.28 -0.78
CA LEU A 152 10.77 -13.07 -0.49
C LEU A 152 9.87 -13.64 -1.60
N VAL A 153 10.25 -13.52 -2.87
CA VAL A 153 9.51 -14.13 -3.98
C VAL A 153 9.55 -15.65 -3.92
N LEU A 154 10.71 -16.22 -3.58
CA LEU A 154 10.96 -17.67 -3.58
C LEU A 154 10.69 -18.34 -2.22
N HIS A 155 10.12 -17.62 -1.26
CA HIS A 155 9.99 -18.05 0.13
C HIS A 155 9.24 -19.40 0.26
N ALA A 156 8.12 -19.57 -0.43
CA ALA A 156 7.30 -20.79 -0.36
C ALA A 156 8.04 -22.01 -0.94
N GLN A 157 8.84 -21.83 -1.99
CA GLN A 157 9.68 -22.89 -2.55
C GLN A 157 10.77 -23.28 -1.55
N ILE A 158 11.40 -22.30 -0.90
CA ILE A 158 12.41 -22.53 0.13
C ILE A 158 11.81 -23.26 1.34
N GLU A 159 10.61 -22.86 1.78
CA GLU A 159 9.87 -23.52 2.87
C GLU A 159 9.60 -24.99 2.55
N ASN A 160 9.08 -25.28 1.35
CA ASN A 160 8.80 -26.64 0.91
C ASN A 160 10.09 -27.49 0.82
N MET A 161 11.20 -26.91 0.35
CA MET A 161 12.48 -27.59 0.26
C MET A 161 13.08 -27.92 1.64
N LEU A 162 12.87 -27.03 2.61
CA LEU A 162 13.42 -27.16 3.96
C LEU A 162 12.45 -27.82 4.96
N GLY A 163 11.22 -28.13 4.54
CA GLY A 163 10.18 -28.70 5.40
C GLY A 163 9.70 -27.73 6.50
N LEU A 164 9.69 -26.43 6.20
CA LEU A 164 9.30 -25.38 7.15
C LEU A 164 7.78 -25.14 7.13
N GLU A 165 7.28 -24.51 8.19
CA GLU A 165 5.90 -24.00 8.22
C GLU A 165 5.68 -22.93 7.14
N LYS A 166 4.44 -22.84 6.64
CA LYS A 166 4.06 -21.84 5.64
C LYS A 166 4.32 -20.43 6.15
N ASN A 167 4.87 -19.59 5.28
CA ASN A 167 5.22 -18.18 5.55
C ASN A 167 6.33 -17.98 6.60
N ALA A 168 6.97 -19.04 7.11
CA ALA A 168 8.11 -18.93 8.01
C ALA A 168 9.30 -18.20 7.36
N MET A 169 9.52 -18.37 6.06
CA MET A 169 10.60 -17.71 5.32
C MET A 169 10.31 -16.24 4.99
N LEU A 170 9.05 -15.78 5.05
CA LEU A 170 8.77 -14.34 5.01
C LEU A 170 9.40 -13.64 6.23
N LEU A 171 9.19 -14.19 7.43
CA LEU A 171 9.81 -13.71 8.66
C LEU A 171 11.32 -14.01 8.68
N GLY A 172 11.71 -15.22 8.28
CA GLY A 172 13.11 -15.67 8.26
C GLY A 172 13.98 -14.82 7.34
N THR A 173 13.48 -14.41 6.17
CA THR A 173 14.19 -13.51 5.27
C THR A 173 14.34 -12.12 5.88
N ALA A 174 13.26 -11.55 6.43
CA ALA A 174 13.29 -10.23 7.05
C ALA A 174 14.27 -10.18 8.24
N LEU A 175 14.18 -11.15 9.16
CA LEU A 175 15.04 -11.24 10.34
C LEU A 175 16.48 -11.61 9.98
N GLY A 176 16.67 -12.59 9.09
CA GLY A 176 17.98 -13.09 8.69
C GLY A 176 18.81 -12.04 7.97
N VAL A 177 18.22 -11.35 6.99
CA VAL A 177 18.94 -10.30 6.27
C VAL A 177 19.14 -9.06 7.14
N SER A 178 18.16 -8.67 7.94
CA SER A 178 18.34 -7.55 8.89
C SER A 178 19.44 -7.86 9.90
N GLY A 179 19.48 -9.08 10.44
CA GLY A 179 20.55 -9.54 11.32
C GLY A 179 21.92 -9.52 10.65
N LEU A 180 22.02 -10.01 9.40
CA LEU A 180 23.26 -9.93 8.61
C LEU A 180 23.72 -8.49 8.41
N VAL A 181 22.81 -7.59 8.05
CA VAL A 181 23.12 -6.15 7.88
C VAL A 181 23.61 -5.55 9.19
N LEU A 182 22.98 -5.87 10.33
CA LEU A 182 23.43 -5.39 11.64
C LEU A 182 24.81 -5.93 12.02
N VAL A 183 25.15 -7.16 11.64
CA VAL A 183 26.50 -7.73 11.85
C VAL A 183 27.53 -7.03 10.95
N LEU A 184 27.22 -6.79 9.68
CA LEU A 184 28.10 -6.10 8.75
C LEU A 184 28.35 -4.64 9.15
N GLU A 185 27.31 -3.97 9.68
CA GLU A 185 27.35 -2.61 10.20
C GLU A 185 27.47 -2.56 11.73
N ALA A 186 28.11 -3.56 12.37
CA ALA A 186 28.13 -3.72 13.83
C ALA A 186 28.51 -2.44 14.60
N LYS A 187 29.42 -1.62 14.05
CA LYS A 187 29.84 -0.34 14.66
C LYS A 187 28.69 0.69 14.73
N ASN A 188 27.74 0.62 13.81
CA ASN A 188 26.60 1.51 13.68
C ASN A 188 25.27 0.80 14.05
N ALA A 189 25.30 -0.48 14.44
CA ALA A 189 24.09 -1.29 14.65
C ALA A 189 23.10 -0.63 15.61
N LYS A 190 23.59 -0.11 16.74
CA LYS A 190 22.75 0.66 17.69
C LYS A 190 22.07 1.84 17.01
N HIS A 191 22.82 2.62 16.24
CA HIS A 191 22.27 3.77 15.52
C HIS A 191 21.22 3.38 14.48
N PHE A 192 21.46 2.30 13.72
CA PHE A 192 20.49 1.79 12.75
C PHE A 192 19.19 1.38 13.45
N VAL A 193 19.29 0.61 14.53
CA VAL A 193 18.13 0.14 15.30
C VAL A 193 17.36 1.30 15.94
N GLU A 194 18.05 2.32 16.48
CA GLU A 194 17.40 3.46 17.13
C GLU A 194 16.75 4.43 16.15
N THR A 195 17.30 4.58 14.93
CA THR A 195 16.89 5.65 14.01
C THR A 195 16.16 5.19 12.75
N LYS A 196 16.32 3.92 12.36
CA LYS A 196 15.73 3.37 11.12
C LYS A 196 14.57 2.42 11.37
N VAL A 197 14.50 1.82 12.55
CA VAL A 197 13.36 0.98 12.94
C VAL A 197 12.24 1.88 13.44
N ASP A 198 11.04 1.68 12.90
CA ASP A 198 9.84 2.36 13.37
C ASP A 198 9.26 1.63 14.60
N TRP A 199 9.83 1.94 15.76
CA TRP A 199 9.41 1.36 17.05
C TRP A 199 7.96 1.66 17.39
N TRP A 200 7.44 2.83 17.03
CA TRP A 200 6.06 3.20 17.35
C TRP A 200 5.07 2.30 16.62
N THR A 201 5.32 2.06 15.33
CA THR A 201 4.52 1.14 14.51
C THR A 201 4.59 -0.30 15.04
N LEU A 202 5.78 -0.78 15.44
CA LEU A 202 5.92 -2.11 16.05
C LEU A 202 5.19 -2.25 17.39
N PHE A 203 5.34 -1.28 18.31
CA PHE A 203 4.62 -1.28 19.59
C PHE A 203 3.11 -1.24 19.41
N PHE A 204 2.66 -0.43 18.47
CA PHE A 204 1.26 -0.35 18.10
C PHE A 204 0.70 -1.68 17.61
N PHE A 205 1.40 -2.39 16.69
CA PHE A 205 0.95 -3.70 16.22
C PHE A 205 0.97 -4.76 17.32
N MET A 206 1.97 -4.75 18.22
CA MET A 206 2.00 -5.66 19.36
C MET A 206 0.75 -5.49 20.25
N MET A 207 0.39 -4.24 20.57
CA MET A 207 -0.79 -3.96 21.38
C MET A 207 -2.09 -4.26 20.63
N LEU A 208 -2.14 -3.98 19.34
CA LEU A 208 -3.30 -4.25 18.48
C LEU A 208 -3.55 -5.76 18.36
N PHE A 209 -2.52 -6.57 18.12
CA PHE A 209 -2.66 -8.03 18.07
C PHE A 209 -3.00 -8.63 19.43
N ALA A 210 -2.47 -8.08 20.52
CA ALA A 210 -2.89 -8.48 21.87
C ALA A 210 -4.39 -8.19 22.11
N ALA A 211 -4.88 -7.03 21.67
CA ALA A 211 -6.30 -6.68 21.77
C ALA A 211 -7.18 -7.56 20.87
N VAL A 212 -6.73 -7.86 19.65
CA VAL A 212 -7.42 -8.76 18.72
C VAL A 212 -7.52 -10.17 19.31
N GLY A 213 -6.41 -10.73 19.82
CA GLY A 213 -6.42 -12.04 20.46
C GLY A 213 -7.33 -12.07 21.70
N ALA A 214 -7.37 -10.98 22.48
CA ALA A 214 -8.32 -10.87 23.58
C ALA A 214 -9.78 -10.84 23.10
N LEU A 215 -10.08 -10.20 21.96
CA LEU A 215 -11.42 -10.14 21.39
C LEU A 215 -11.90 -11.50 20.87
N GLU A 216 -11.00 -12.30 20.27
CA GLU A 216 -11.29 -13.66 19.81
C GLU A 216 -11.80 -14.56 20.96
N GLU A 217 -11.18 -14.47 22.14
CA GLU A 217 -11.57 -15.26 23.32
C GLU A 217 -12.89 -14.79 23.98
N THR A 218 -13.41 -13.60 23.64
CA THR A 218 -14.64 -13.06 24.25
C THR A 218 -15.93 -13.60 23.63
N GLY A 219 -15.84 -14.28 22.47
CA GLY A 219 -17.01 -14.77 21.72
C GLY A 219 -17.78 -13.68 20.95
N VAL A 220 -17.33 -12.42 20.98
CA VAL A 220 -17.92 -11.31 20.22
C VAL A 220 -17.88 -11.58 18.71
N MET A 221 -16.83 -12.25 18.22
CA MET A 221 -16.66 -12.54 16.79
C MET A 221 -17.78 -13.42 16.23
N GLY A 222 -18.18 -14.46 16.98
CA GLY A 222 -19.33 -15.29 16.60
C GLY A 222 -20.65 -14.52 16.52
N ILE A 223 -20.81 -13.46 17.34
CA ILE A 223 -21.96 -12.55 17.25
C ILE A 223 -21.84 -11.73 15.96
N MET A 224 -20.71 -11.07 15.72
CA MET A 224 -20.50 -10.26 14.51
C MET A 224 -20.73 -11.06 13.23
N THR A 225 -20.26 -12.31 13.18
CA THR A 225 -20.48 -13.23 12.06
C THR A 225 -21.96 -13.52 11.83
N LYS A 226 -22.74 -13.77 12.90
CA LYS A 226 -24.20 -13.98 12.79
C LYS A 226 -24.90 -12.74 12.25
N TRP A 227 -24.55 -11.56 12.76
CA TRP A 227 -25.11 -10.28 12.28
C TRP A 227 -24.76 -10.06 10.81
N PHE A 228 -23.52 -10.33 10.42
CA PHE A 228 -23.08 -10.23 9.03
C PHE A 228 -23.90 -11.13 8.11
N LEU A 229 -24.07 -12.41 8.47
CA LEU A 229 -24.86 -13.37 7.69
C LEU A 229 -26.35 -13.05 7.66
N GLN A 230 -26.90 -12.43 8.72
CA GLN A 230 -28.30 -11.98 8.74
C GLN A 230 -28.54 -10.78 7.81
N LEU A 231 -27.59 -9.84 7.75
CA LEU A 231 -27.70 -8.64 6.94
C LEU A 231 -27.41 -8.89 5.45
N PHE A 232 -26.37 -9.69 5.17
CA PHE A 232 -25.86 -9.89 3.81
C PHE A 232 -26.17 -11.28 3.23
N GLY A 233 -26.77 -12.17 4.02
CA GLY A 233 -27.14 -13.51 3.60
C GLY A 233 -25.94 -14.39 3.29
N ILE A 234 -26.18 -15.41 2.45
CA ILE A 234 -25.18 -16.39 2.01
C ILE A 234 -24.71 -16.14 0.56
N ASN A 235 -24.92 -14.93 0.02
CA ASN A 235 -24.48 -14.59 -1.32
C ASN A 235 -23.01 -14.15 -1.29
N LYS A 236 -22.12 -14.92 -1.93
CA LYS A 236 -20.68 -14.65 -1.96
C LYS A 236 -20.33 -13.28 -2.56
N ALA A 237 -21.03 -12.83 -3.59
CA ALA A 237 -20.80 -11.53 -4.21
C ALA A 237 -21.20 -10.38 -3.26
N LEU A 238 -22.31 -10.53 -2.54
CA LEU A 238 -22.74 -9.53 -1.56
C LEU A 238 -21.78 -9.52 -0.35
N ALA A 239 -21.32 -10.68 0.11
CA ALA A 239 -20.31 -10.79 1.15
C ALA A 239 -18.99 -10.12 0.73
N MET A 240 -18.53 -10.36 -0.50
CA MET A 240 -17.34 -9.71 -1.08
C MET A 240 -17.45 -8.19 -1.03
N LEU A 241 -18.56 -7.63 -1.52
CA LEU A 241 -18.82 -6.19 -1.55
C LEU A 241 -19.00 -5.60 -0.14
N ALA A 242 -19.68 -6.32 0.76
CA ALA A 242 -19.88 -5.89 2.13
C ALA A 242 -18.56 -5.86 2.91
N THR A 243 -17.72 -6.89 2.79
CA THR A 243 -16.39 -6.91 3.41
C THR A 243 -15.53 -5.76 2.90
N MET A 244 -15.49 -5.52 1.58
CA MET A 244 -14.72 -4.42 1.00
C MET A 244 -15.25 -3.05 1.45
N GLY A 245 -16.57 -2.84 1.36
CA GLY A 245 -17.20 -1.56 1.66
C GLY A 245 -17.17 -1.21 3.14
N LEU A 246 -17.41 -2.17 4.04
CA LEU A 246 -17.41 -1.93 5.48
C LEU A 246 -16.00 -1.72 6.02
N SER A 247 -15.04 -2.56 5.63
CA SER A 247 -13.63 -2.38 6.01
C SER A 247 -13.07 -1.09 5.42
N GLY A 248 -13.38 -0.80 4.16
CA GLY A 248 -12.96 0.43 3.51
C GLY A 248 -13.58 1.68 4.12
N ALA A 249 -14.87 1.66 4.46
CA ALA A 249 -15.50 2.77 5.17
C ALA A 249 -14.83 3.04 6.52
N LEU A 250 -14.46 2.00 7.27
CA LEU A 250 -13.70 2.16 8.50
C LEU A 250 -12.30 2.75 8.24
N SER A 251 -11.61 2.24 7.22
CA SER A 251 -10.31 2.72 6.73
C SER A 251 -10.33 4.15 6.21
N ALA A 252 -11.49 4.66 5.79
CA ALA A 252 -11.60 6.04 5.39
C ALA A 252 -11.47 7.00 6.58
N PHE A 253 -11.72 6.54 7.81
CA PHE A 253 -11.67 7.39 9.02
C PHE A 253 -10.58 6.98 10.01
N LEU A 254 -10.04 5.77 9.87
CA LEU A 254 -8.97 5.21 10.68
C LEU A 254 -7.82 4.76 9.78
N ASP A 255 -6.64 4.57 10.35
CA ASP A 255 -5.52 3.98 9.62
C ASP A 255 -5.87 2.59 9.05
N ASN A 256 -5.38 2.30 7.85
CA ASN A 256 -5.58 1.03 7.14
C ASN A 256 -5.32 -0.20 8.01
N VAL A 257 -4.30 -0.15 8.87
CA VAL A 257 -3.94 -1.29 9.70
C VAL A 257 -4.95 -1.52 10.82
N LEU A 258 -5.50 -0.45 11.41
CA LEU A 258 -6.58 -0.56 12.39
C LEU A 258 -7.84 -1.15 11.77
N ALA A 259 -8.22 -0.66 10.60
CA ALA A 259 -9.40 -1.14 9.92
C ALA A 259 -9.31 -2.65 9.67
N VAL A 260 -8.15 -3.13 9.22
CA VAL A 260 -7.93 -4.55 8.95
C VAL A 260 -7.91 -5.36 10.23
N ALA A 261 -7.24 -4.88 11.29
CA ALA A 261 -7.22 -5.59 12.56
C ALA A 261 -8.60 -5.86 13.15
N VAL A 262 -9.55 -4.93 12.96
CA VAL A 262 -10.95 -5.11 13.41
C VAL A 262 -11.69 -6.16 12.58
N PHE A 263 -11.45 -6.20 11.28
CA PHE A 263 -12.17 -7.09 10.36
C PHE A 263 -11.50 -8.46 10.16
N LEU A 264 -10.22 -8.60 10.50
CA LEU A 264 -9.45 -9.81 10.28
C LEU A 264 -10.06 -11.01 11.03
N PRO A 265 -10.41 -10.92 12.34
CA PRO A 265 -11.07 -12.03 13.02
C PRO A 265 -12.46 -12.35 12.44
N LEU A 266 -13.19 -11.32 11.97
CA LEU A 266 -14.49 -11.51 11.33
C LEU A 266 -14.34 -12.31 10.02
N VAL A 267 -13.37 -11.94 9.18
CA VAL A 267 -13.09 -12.65 7.93
C VAL A 267 -12.60 -14.06 8.20
N HIS A 268 -11.81 -14.27 9.25
CA HIS A 268 -11.38 -15.59 9.70
C HIS A 268 -12.59 -16.47 10.09
N ASP A 269 -13.47 -15.99 10.96
CA ASP A 269 -14.68 -16.72 11.36
C ASP A 269 -15.62 -17.01 10.17
N LEU A 270 -15.74 -16.06 9.24
CA LEU A 270 -16.54 -16.24 8.01
C LEU A 270 -15.99 -17.36 7.11
N GLN A 271 -14.71 -17.76 7.24
CA GLN A 271 -14.17 -18.90 6.48
C GLN A 271 -14.89 -20.21 6.81
N ALA A 272 -15.41 -20.37 8.04
CA ALA A 272 -16.15 -21.55 8.45
C ALA A 272 -17.62 -21.56 7.98
N SER A 273 -18.09 -20.46 7.35
CA SER A 273 -19.46 -20.31 6.88
C SER A 273 -19.61 -20.73 5.40
N PRO A 274 -20.86 -20.88 4.88
CA PRO A 274 -21.09 -21.20 3.46
C PRO A 274 -20.55 -20.17 2.46
N ILE A 275 -20.25 -18.95 2.92
CA ILE A 275 -19.62 -17.89 2.13
C ILE A 275 -18.10 -17.83 2.34
N GLY A 276 -17.50 -18.76 3.08
CA GLY A 276 -16.04 -18.82 3.22
C GLY A 276 -15.34 -18.87 1.87
N GLY A 277 -14.17 -18.23 1.79
CA GLY A 277 -13.38 -18.15 0.57
C GLY A 277 -12.28 -17.10 0.61
N THR A 278 -11.28 -17.30 -0.25
CA THR A 278 -10.10 -16.42 -0.34
C THR A 278 -10.44 -15.01 -0.80
N TYR A 279 -11.55 -14.84 -1.53
CA TYR A 279 -12.04 -13.53 -1.97
C TYR A 279 -12.35 -12.57 -0.81
N LEU A 280 -12.70 -13.07 0.39
CA LEU A 280 -12.94 -12.21 1.55
C LEU A 280 -11.65 -11.54 2.04
N TRP A 281 -10.53 -12.26 1.98
CA TRP A 281 -9.20 -11.72 2.32
C TRP A 281 -8.78 -10.64 1.34
N TRP A 282 -8.98 -10.87 0.03
CA TRP A 282 -8.71 -9.86 -1.00
C TRP A 282 -9.65 -8.66 -0.91
N SER A 283 -10.93 -8.87 -0.61
CA SER A 283 -11.90 -7.81 -0.32
C SER A 283 -11.44 -6.93 0.85
N LEU A 284 -10.94 -7.55 1.92
CA LEU A 284 -10.43 -6.83 3.08
C LEU A 284 -9.17 -6.02 2.74
N LEU A 285 -8.22 -6.63 2.01
CA LEU A 285 -7.00 -5.97 1.53
C LEU A 285 -7.32 -4.73 0.70
N ILE A 286 -8.15 -4.90 -0.34
CA ILE A 286 -8.52 -3.84 -1.27
C ILE A 286 -9.37 -2.79 -0.57
N GLY A 287 -10.35 -3.21 0.24
CA GLY A 287 -11.23 -2.32 0.99
C GLY A 287 -10.43 -1.35 1.84
N ALA A 288 -9.54 -1.87 2.69
CA ALA A 288 -8.70 -1.05 3.53
C ALA A 288 -7.78 -0.13 2.72
N THR A 289 -6.98 -0.69 1.81
CA THR A 289 -5.94 0.06 1.10
C THR A 289 -6.49 1.12 0.14
N PHE A 290 -7.57 0.82 -0.59
CA PHE A 290 -8.12 1.75 -1.59
C PHE A 290 -8.91 2.85 -0.91
N PHE A 291 -9.75 2.52 0.07
CA PHE A 291 -10.55 3.55 0.77
C PHE A 291 -9.71 4.40 1.71
N GLY A 292 -8.50 3.96 2.07
CA GLY A 292 -7.50 4.83 2.71
C GLY A 292 -7.21 6.11 1.91
N ASN A 293 -7.48 6.14 0.60
CA ASN A 293 -7.37 7.35 -0.23
C ASN A 293 -8.56 8.32 -0.07
N LEU A 294 -9.67 7.91 0.56
CA LEU A 294 -10.89 8.70 0.61
C LEU A 294 -10.73 9.95 1.48
N THR A 295 -9.95 9.87 2.56
CA THR A 295 -9.69 11.01 3.45
C THR A 295 -8.21 11.17 3.77
N ILE A 296 -7.87 12.33 4.31
CA ILE A 296 -6.51 12.67 4.75
C ILE A 296 -5.95 11.71 5.82
N VAL A 297 -6.79 11.15 6.68
CA VAL A 297 -6.35 10.32 7.82
C VAL A 297 -6.41 8.83 7.52
N GLY A 298 -6.98 8.45 6.37
CA GLY A 298 -7.29 7.06 6.07
C GLY A 298 -6.07 6.15 5.90
N SER A 299 -4.86 6.69 5.75
CA SER A 299 -3.64 5.86 5.74
C SER A 299 -2.43 6.58 6.32
N THR A 300 -1.47 5.80 6.80
CA THR A 300 -0.15 6.29 7.19
C THR A 300 0.52 7.11 6.08
N ALA A 301 0.45 6.66 4.83
CA ALA A 301 1.07 7.36 3.69
C ALA A 301 0.49 8.78 3.51
N ASN A 302 -0.81 8.96 3.71
CA ASN A 302 -1.46 10.28 3.63
C ASN A 302 -0.91 11.21 4.74
N ILE A 303 -0.86 10.70 5.98
CA ILE A 303 -0.40 11.47 7.15
C ILE A 303 1.08 11.86 6.99
N VAL A 304 1.92 10.92 6.55
CA VAL A 304 3.34 11.17 6.29
C VAL A 304 3.52 12.21 5.18
N ALA A 305 2.74 12.11 4.11
CA ALA A 305 2.79 13.08 3.02
C ALA A 305 2.44 14.50 3.49
N LEU A 306 1.37 14.64 4.27
CA LEU A 306 0.98 15.94 4.83
C LEU A 306 1.98 16.46 5.85
N GLY A 307 2.53 15.59 6.70
CA GLY A 307 3.58 15.98 7.66
C GLY A 307 4.82 16.53 6.94
N LEU A 308 5.19 15.96 5.79
CA LEU A 308 6.33 16.46 5.00
C LEU A 308 6.01 17.77 4.28
N ILE A 309 4.78 17.96 3.79
CA ILE A 309 4.31 19.26 3.24
C ILE A 309 4.41 20.34 4.32
N GLU A 310 3.87 20.07 5.52
CA GLU A 310 3.87 21.01 6.64
C GLU A 310 5.29 21.36 7.09
N LYS A 311 6.17 20.35 7.20
CA LYS A 311 7.59 20.54 7.54
C LYS A 311 8.32 21.44 6.53
N ARG A 312 7.89 21.47 5.28
CA ARG A 312 8.47 22.32 4.22
C ARG A 312 7.81 23.70 4.11
N GLY A 313 6.86 24.03 5.01
CA GLY A 313 6.16 25.32 5.02
C GLY A 313 5.24 25.52 3.80
N LEU A 314 4.83 24.44 3.14
CA LEU A 314 3.92 24.49 2.00
C LEU A 314 2.46 24.61 2.47
N PRO A 315 1.54 25.13 1.61
CA PRO A 315 0.13 25.25 1.96
C PRO A 315 -0.49 23.91 2.35
N LYS A 316 -1.37 23.93 3.35
CA LYS A 316 -2.07 22.73 3.80
C LYS A 316 -3.12 22.32 2.78
N ILE A 317 -3.22 21.01 2.52
CA ILE A 317 -4.33 20.43 1.76
C ILE A 317 -5.55 20.40 2.68
N SER A 318 -6.67 20.99 2.25
CA SER A 318 -7.90 20.93 3.03
C SER A 318 -8.55 19.54 2.95
N PHE A 319 -9.28 19.16 4.01
CA PHE A 319 -10.06 17.92 4.04
C PHE A 319 -11.01 17.82 2.84
N VAL A 320 -11.69 18.91 2.51
CA VAL A 320 -12.68 18.94 1.43
C VAL A 320 -12.03 18.77 0.06
N GLU A 321 -10.88 19.39 -0.19
CA GLU A 321 -10.13 19.19 -1.44
C GLU A 321 -9.71 17.73 -1.61
N TRP A 322 -9.14 17.13 -0.55
CA TRP A 322 -8.76 15.72 -0.57
C TRP A 322 -9.98 14.82 -0.77
N PHE A 323 -11.03 15.01 0.01
CA PHE A 323 -12.22 14.16 -0.02
C PHE A 323 -12.91 14.18 -1.39
N LYS A 324 -12.98 15.34 -2.07
CA LYS A 324 -13.56 15.43 -3.42
C LYS A 324 -12.77 14.62 -4.44
N ALA A 325 -11.44 14.75 -4.43
CA ALA A 325 -10.57 13.98 -5.32
C ALA A 325 -10.60 12.48 -4.98
N GLY A 326 -10.46 12.17 -3.69
CA GLY A 326 -10.49 10.83 -3.14
C GLY A 326 -11.80 10.11 -3.46
N LEU A 327 -12.96 10.74 -3.28
CA LEU A 327 -14.25 10.13 -3.59
C LEU A 327 -14.34 9.67 -5.05
N ILE A 328 -13.91 10.49 -5.99
CA ILE A 328 -13.97 10.16 -7.42
C ILE A 328 -13.01 9.01 -7.76
N ILE A 329 -11.78 9.09 -7.26
CA ILE A 329 -10.72 8.12 -7.56
C ILE A 329 -10.98 6.78 -6.86
N VAL A 330 -11.34 6.80 -5.58
CA VAL A 330 -11.69 5.61 -4.80
C VAL A 330 -12.90 4.92 -5.40
N THR A 331 -13.95 5.66 -5.78
CA THR A 331 -15.11 5.03 -6.41
C THR A 331 -14.73 4.30 -7.70
N ALA A 332 -13.97 4.94 -8.59
CA ALA A 332 -13.56 4.32 -9.85
C ALA A 332 -12.66 3.09 -9.65
N THR A 333 -11.71 3.18 -8.72
CA THR A 333 -10.75 2.10 -8.44
C THR A 333 -11.40 0.96 -7.67
N ALA A 334 -12.25 1.23 -6.68
CA ALA A 334 -13.00 0.21 -5.93
C ALA A 334 -14.01 -0.53 -6.82
N LEU A 335 -14.67 0.15 -7.76
CA LEU A 335 -15.54 -0.52 -8.74
C LEU A 335 -14.74 -1.44 -9.67
N THR A 336 -13.59 -0.97 -10.16
CA THR A 336 -12.69 -1.78 -10.99
C THR A 336 -12.22 -3.00 -10.23
N ALA A 337 -11.78 -2.82 -8.99
CA ALA A 337 -11.30 -3.90 -8.14
C ALA A 337 -12.42 -4.88 -7.78
N SER A 338 -13.62 -4.38 -7.46
CA SER A 338 -14.79 -5.23 -7.18
C SER A 338 -15.16 -6.10 -8.38
N LEU A 339 -15.15 -5.53 -9.59
CA LEU A 339 -15.43 -6.27 -10.81
C LEU A 339 -14.38 -7.36 -11.07
N LEU A 340 -13.09 -7.02 -10.98
CA LEU A 340 -12.03 -8.00 -11.20
C LEU A 340 -12.01 -9.07 -10.13
N LEU A 341 -12.22 -8.70 -8.86
CA LEU A 341 -12.28 -9.65 -7.76
C LEU A 341 -13.45 -10.62 -7.94
N TYR A 342 -14.62 -10.11 -8.37
CA TYR A 342 -15.76 -10.96 -8.72
C TYR A 342 -15.40 -11.95 -9.84
N LEU A 343 -14.85 -11.45 -10.96
CA LEU A 343 -14.53 -12.29 -12.12
C LEU A 343 -13.44 -13.34 -11.86
N ILE A 344 -12.47 -13.05 -10.98
CA ILE A 344 -11.35 -13.95 -10.70
C ILE A 344 -11.71 -15.00 -9.64
N HIS A 345 -12.50 -14.62 -8.63
CA HIS A 345 -12.67 -15.44 -7.43
C HIS A 345 -14.10 -15.84 -7.06
N VAL A 346 -15.13 -15.21 -7.63
CA VAL A 346 -16.53 -15.42 -7.22
C VAL A 346 -17.43 -15.89 -8.36
N GLY A 347 -17.30 -15.30 -9.54
CA GLY A 347 -18.15 -15.48 -10.71
C GLY A 347 -17.79 -16.64 -11.62
#